data_AF-A0A4Q5QIJ7-F1
#
_entry.id   AF-A0A4Q5QIJ7-F1
#
_cell.length_a   1.000
_cell.length_b   1.000
_cell.length_c   1.000
_cell.angle_alpha   90.00
_cell.angle_beta   90.00
_cell.angle_gamma   90.00
#
_symmetry.space_group_name_H-M   'P 1'
#
loop_
_entity.id
_entity.type
_entity.pdbx_description
1 polymer ?
#
loop_
_entity_poly.entity_id
_entity_poly.type
_entity_poly.pdbx_seq_one_letter_code
_entity_poly.pdbx_strand_id
1 'polypeptide(L)'
;MRQIFTYLILCLPVFGFAQANYKKSTVIKNDGAVLQGYIDYREWSQTPLSISFKNNLADKNTLNFTANAILSFQIDSLENFVSYRGKISMDKNEFPNLQTVLDTTTKQDTIFLQQMATGPNITLFLNKDGFKTRYFIAENNAERVELIYHEYYNIASHTTTINTYLSQLNLLVNKYGADVSRLGTPKFDEQYLEKTVDLINGNLHKKKHDSFVRLMAGIALNQTSTAFSGTSNPWINSGTSTTYFPKITIGAEVFDNPNVQKFALRLELFFTAVKPRFNRPINYASKNGIQTYSFNQYNVGLTPQLIYNIYNGQQFKFYVDAGANFNLSSYSNNKITSDIDLGNTYQGELYNFKSSWLNFPLQAGFTFNKRLDIFFNYTLPTAYTDYGDFYVSSKILGLGVHYFFNKR
;
A
#
# COMPACT_ATOMS: atom_id res chain seq x y z
N MET A 1 22.28 22.52 -11.78
CA MET A 1 21.12 21.64 -11.51
C MET A 1 21.31 20.19 -11.97
N ARG A 2 21.85 19.89 -13.17
CA ARG A 2 22.07 18.50 -13.63
C ARG A 2 22.93 17.64 -12.68
N GLN A 3 24.02 18.18 -12.14
CA GLN A 3 24.93 17.41 -11.27
C GLN A 3 24.32 17.05 -9.90
N ILE A 4 23.46 17.91 -9.34
CA ILE A 4 22.80 17.65 -8.04
C ILE A 4 21.85 16.44 -8.14
N PHE A 5 21.11 16.32 -9.25
CA PHE A 5 20.26 15.15 -9.50
C PHE A 5 21.07 13.85 -9.64
N THR A 6 22.24 13.92 -10.27
CA THR A 6 23.13 12.76 -10.41
C THR A 6 23.66 12.29 -9.05
N TYR A 7 24.09 13.20 -8.18
CA TYR A 7 24.52 12.85 -6.82
C TYR A 7 23.36 12.32 -5.96
N LEU A 8 22.16 12.87 -6.08
CA LEU A 8 20.98 12.39 -5.36
C LEU A 8 20.59 10.96 -5.80
N ILE A 9 20.70 10.65 -7.09
CA ILE A 9 20.41 9.31 -7.62
C ILE A 9 21.46 8.28 -7.20
N LEU A 10 22.73 8.68 -7.10
CA LEU A 10 23.82 7.81 -6.64
C LEU A 10 23.76 7.45 -5.16
N CYS A 11 23.03 8.22 -4.33
CA CYS A 11 22.82 7.90 -2.90
C CYS A 11 21.61 6.97 -2.62
N LEU A 12 20.71 6.76 -3.59
CA LEU A 12 19.53 5.90 -3.42
C LEU A 12 19.80 4.41 -3.12
N PRO A 13 20.84 3.74 -3.66
CA PRO A 13 21.02 2.30 -3.41
C PRO A 13 21.46 1.97 -1.97
N VAL A 14 21.92 2.94 -1.18
CA VAL A 14 22.34 2.70 0.22
C VAL A 14 21.14 2.40 1.15
N PHE A 15 19.92 2.80 0.76
CA PHE A 15 18.70 2.56 1.54
C PHE A 15 17.96 1.27 1.15
N GLY A 16 18.47 0.53 0.16
CA GLY A 16 17.86 -0.70 -0.36
C GLY A 16 18.14 -1.96 0.47
N PHE A 17 19.01 -1.89 1.47
CA PHE A 17 19.25 -3.02 2.36
C PHE A 17 18.08 -3.19 3.33
N ALA A 18 17.41 -4.34 3.24
CA ALA A 18 16.40 -4.89 4.14
C ALA A 18 16.24 -4.10 5.45
N GLN A 19 15.34 -3.10 5.42
CA GLN A 19 15.09 -2.28 6.60
C GLN A 19 14.48 -3.16 7.68
N ALA A 20 15.23 -3.33 8.77
CA ALA A 20 14.71 -4.01 9.94
C ALA A 20 13.54 -3.18 10.51
N ASN A 21 12.40 -3.82 10.69
CA ASN A 21 11.16 -3.21 11.15
C ASN A 21 10.93 -3.58 12.61
N TYR A 22 11.79 -3.02 13.47
CA TYR A 22 11.74 -3.27 14.91
C TYR A 22 10.45 -2.71 15.53
N LYS A 23 9.59 -3.59 16.02
CA LYS A 23 8.35 -3.28 16.75
C LYS A 23 8.52 -3.63 18.22
N LYS A 24 7.91 -2.83 19.11
CA LYS A 24 7.91 -3.10 20.55
C LYS A 24 7.33 -4.49 20.81
N SER A 25 7.98 -5.23 21.69
CA SER A 25 7.67 -6.63 21.92
C SER A 25 8.08 -7.10 23.30
N THR A 26 7.51 -8.24 23.69
CA THR A 26 7.84 -8.98 24.91
C THR A 26 8.26 -10.40 24.54
N VAL A 27 9.33 -10.91 25.15
CA VAL A 27 9.79 -12.30 25.01
C VAL A 27 9.80 -12.95 26.38
N ILE A 28 9.23 -14.16 26.49
CA ILE A 28 9.25 -14.95 27.73
C ILE A 28 10.21 -16.12 27.52
N LYS A 29 11.28 -16.18 28.31
CA LYS A 29 12.27 -17.27 28.26
C LYS A 29 11.77 -18.55 28.94
N ASN A 30 12.49 -19.65 28.71
CA ASN A 30 12.20 -20.95 29.31
C ASN A 30 12.27 -20.96 30.85
N ASP A 31 13.03 -20.06 31.47
CA ASP A 31 13.11 -19.87 32.92
C ASP A 31 11.99 -18.97 33.47
N GLY A 32 11.08 -18.49 32.61
CA GLY A 32 10.01 -17.56 32.96
C GLY A 32 10.43 -16.09 32.97
N ALA A 33 11.71 -15.77 32.71
CA ALA A 33 12.15 -14.39 32.65
C ALA A 33 11.52 -13.64 31.47
N VAL A 34 10.98 -12.46 31.74
CA VAL A 34 10.33 -11.61 30.75
C VAL A 34 11.31 -10.54 30.27
N LEU A 35 11.58 -10.50 28.97
CA LEU A 35 12.36 -9.46 28.31
C LEU A 35 11.44 -8.50 27.55
N GLN A 36 11.56 -7.21 27.85
CA GLN A 36 10.93 -6.13 27.08
C GLN A 36 11.93 -5.60 26.06
N GLY A 37 11.52 -5.38 24.82
CA GLY A 37 12.41 -4.87 23.78
C GLY A 37 11.73 -4.71 22.44
N TYR A 38 12.44 -5.06 21.37
CA TYR A 38 11.98 -4.88 20.00
C TYR A 38 12.30 -6.09 19.13
N ILE A 39 11.32 -6.55 18.35
CA ILE A 39 11.48 -7.63 17.36
C ILE A 39 11.45 -7.04 15.95
N ASP A 40 12.39 -7.43 15.10
CA ASP A 40 12.36 -7.16 13.65
C ASP A 40 11.20 -7.93 13.00
N TYR A 41 10.05 -7.27 12.85
CA TYR A 41 8.83 -7.86 12.32
C TYR A 41 8.83 -7.83 10.78
N ARG A 42 8.80 -9.01 10.16
CA ARG A 42 8.95 -9.17 8.70
C ARG A 42 7.68 -9.59 7.97
N GLU A 43 6.51 -9.45 8.59
CA GLU A 43 5.23 -9.89 8.00
C GLU A 43 5.31 -11.33 7.49
N TRP A 44 5.66 -12.24 8.39
CA TRP A 44 6.05 -13.56 7.96
C TRP A 44 4.85 -14.29 7.32
N SER A 45 4.95 -14.61 6.02
CA SER A 45 4.00 -15.47 5.33
C SER A 45 4.06 -16.93 5.80
N GLN A 46 5.13 -17.27 6.50
CA GLN A 46 5.40 -18.53 7.18
C GLN A 46 5.72 -18.22 8.63
N THR A 47 5.32 -19.07 9.56
CA THR A 47 5.73 -18.94 10.96
C THR A 47 7.26 -18.92 11.06
N PRO A 48 7.86 -17.90 11.72
CA PRO A 48 9.30 -17.75 11.74
C PRO A 48 9.97 -18.95 12.42
N LEU A 49 11.16 -19.33 11.95
CA LEU A 49 12.00 -20.31 12.66
C LEU A 49 12.80 -19.66 13.79
N SER A 50 13.08 -18.37 13.65
CA SER A 50 13.76 -17.54 14.64
C SER A 50 13.32 -16.09 14.53
N ILE A 51 13.45 -15.35 15.62
CA ILE A 51 13.19 -13.92 15.69
C ILE A 51 14.46 -13.16 16.08
N SER A 52 14.63 -11.99 15.48
CA SER A 52 15.69 -11.04 15.78
C SER A 52 15.19 -10.03 16.81
N PHE A 53 15.83 -9.98 17.98
CA PHE A 53 15.43 -9.18 19.13
C PHE A 53 16.53 -8.20 19.57
N LYS A 54 16.11 -7.00 20.01
CA LYS A 54 16.97 -5.99 20.64
C LYS A 54 16.35 -5.48 21.93
N ASN A 55 17.17 -5.23 22.95
CA ASN A 55 16.69 -4.58 24.17
C ASN A 55 16.37 -3.10 23.90
N ASN A 56 17.25 -2.42 23.15
CA ASN A 56 17.07 -1.04 22.72
C ASN A 56 17.29 -0.91 21.19
N LEU A 57 16.57 0.00 20.54
CA LEU A 57 16.73 0.29 19.10
C LEU A 57 18.16 0.74 18.75
N ALA A 58 18.86 1.38 19.68
CA ALA A 58 20.25 1.84 19.51
C ALA A 58 21.29 0.69 19.58
N ASP A 59 20.90 -0.50 20.05
CA ASP A 59 21.82 -1.62 20.21
C ASP A 59 22.34 -2.08 18.84
N LYS A 60 23.66 -2.21 18.70
CA LYS A 60 24.26 -2.76 17.47
C LYS A 60 24.09 -4.28 17.36
N ASN A 61 24.07 -4.96 18.51
CA ASN A 61 23.94 -6.41 18.58
C ASN A 61 22.46 -6.82 18.56
N THR A 62 22.16 -7.89 17.84
CA THR A 62 20.84 -8.50 17.78
C THR A 62 20.91 -9.88 18.40
N LEU A 63 19.97 -10.20 19.29
CA LEU A 63 19.79 -11.53 19.86
C LEU A 63 18.84 -12.33 18.95
N ASN A 64 19.17 -13.58 18.66
CA ASN A 64 18.30 -14.46 17.88
C ASN A 64 17.67 -15.50 18.80
N PHE A 65 16.34 -15.55 18.85
CA PHE A 65 15.60 -16.56 19.60
C PHE A 65 14.92 -17.54 18.67
N THR A 66 15.03 -18.84 18.98
CA THR A 66 14.31 -19.94 18.33
C THR A 66 13.25 -20.49 19.30
N ALA A 67 12.33 -21.32 18.80
CA ALA A 67 11.31 -21.95 19.65
C ALA A 67 11.90 -22.83 20.78
N ASN A 68 13.14 -23.30 20.63
CA ASN A 68 13.84 -24.03 21.70
C ASN A 68 14.33 -23.12 22.84
N ALA A 69 14.55 -21.82 22.57
CA ALA A 69 15.19 -20.90 23.51
C ALA A 69 14.19 -20.12 24.38
N ILE A 70 12.93 -20.01 23.96
CA ILE A 70 11.91 -19.17 24.59
C ILE A 70 10.57 -19.90 24.65
N LEU A 71 9.70 -19.52 25.59
CA LEU A 71 8.35 -20.04 25.73
C LEU A 71 7.37 -19.34 24.78
N SER A 72 7.52 -18.02 24.61
CA SER A 72 6.64 -17.22 23.78
C SER A 72 7.25 -15.87 23.45
N PHE A 73 6.72 -15.23 22.42
CA PHE A 73 6.94 -13.82 22.17
C PHE A 73 5.66 -13.14 21.69
N GLN A 74 5.55 -11.86 21.98
CA GLN A 74 4.42 -11.00 21.61
C GLN A 74 4.97 -9.75 20.96
N ILE A 75 4.39 -9.38 19.83
CA ILE A 75 4.62 -8.09 19.19
C ILE A 75 3.42 -7.22 19.53
N ASP A 76 3.66 -6.10 20.21
CA ASP A 76 2.61 -5.27 20.81
C ASP A 76 1.51 -4.93 19.80
N SER A 77 0.27 -5.30 20.13
CA SER A 77 -0.94 -5.06 19.32
C SER A 77 -0.95 -5.73 17.93
N LEU A 78 -0.04 -6.65 17.64
CA LEU A 78 0.05 -7.33 16.34
C LEU A 78 -0.20 -8.84 16.46
N GLU A 79 0.80 -9.58 16.93
CA GLU A 79 0.80 -11.05 16.87
C GLU A 79 1.45 -11.63 18.13
N ASN A 80 0.92 -12.78 18.57
CA ASN A 80 1.45 -13.54 19.68
C ASN A 80 1.85 -14.93 19.19
N PHE A 81 3.01 -15.41 19.64
CA PHE A 81 3.55 -16.71 19.30
C PHE A 81 3.94 -17.46 20.56
N VAL A 82 3.70 -18.77 20.56
CA VAL A 82 4.10 -19.67 21.63
C VAL A 82 4.95 -20.79 21.05
N SER A 83 5.92 -21.25 21.82
CA SER A 83 6.69 -22.43 21.45
C SER A 83 5.88 -23.69 21.74
N TYR A 84 5.94 -24.63 20.80
CA TYR A 84 5.34 -25.95 20.90
C TYR A 84 6.43 -26.99 20.69
N ARG A 85 6.50 -27.95 21.62
CA ARG A 85 7.38 -29.11 21.54
C ARG A 85 6.51 -30.36 21.51
N GLY A 86 6.48 -31.05 20.39
CA GLY A 86 5.59 -32.19 20.21
C GLY A 86 5.75 -32.85 18.86
N LYS A 87 4.86 -33.80 18.57
CA LYS A 87 4.76 -34.39 17.24
C LYS A 87 4.05 -33.41 16.31
N ILE A 88 4.54 -33.31 15.08
CA ILE A 88 3.92 -32.57 13.98
C ILE A 88 3.78 -33.50 12.78
N SER A 89 2.68 -33.34 12.03
CA SER A 89 2.45 -34.08 10.79
C SER A 89 3.40 -33.62 9.66
N MET A 90 3.75 -34.55 8.76
CA MET A 90 4.72 -34.32 7.68
C MET A 90 4.15 -34.53 6.28
N ASP A 91 2.84 -34.71 6.12
CA ASP A 91 2.15 -34.77 4.83
C ASP A 91 1.93 -33.37 4.24
N LYS A 92 1.71 -33.28 2.92
CA LYS A 92 1.43 -32.00 2.25
C LYS A 92 -0.07 -31.80 2.09
N ASN A 93 -0.53 -30.57 2.32
CA ASN A 93 -1.96 -30.21 2.26
C ASN A 93 -2.25 -28.96 1.41
N GLU A 94 -1.34 -28.61 0.48
CA GLU A 94 -1.52 -27.49 -0.44
C GLU A 94 -1.23 -27.91 -1.88
N PHE A 95 -2.19 -27.66 -2.78
CA PHE A 95 -2.02 -27.78 -4.23
C PHE A 95 -0.95 -26.77 -4.74
N PRO A 96 -0.10 -27.12 -5.72
CA PRO A 96 -0.08 -28.35 -6.53
C PRO A 96 0.71 -29.51 -5.90
N ASN A 97 1.21 -29.34 -4.68
CA ASN A 97 2.26 -30.19 -4.13
C ASN A 97 1.74 -31.44 -3.39
N LEU A 98 0.52 -31.90 -3.64
CA LEU A 98 -0.05 -33.06 -2.95
C LEU A 98 0.69 -34.36 -3.28
N GLN A 99 0.76 -35.28 -2.31
CA GLN A 99 1.35 -36.60 -2.50
C GLN A 99 0.38 -37.55 -3.23
N THR A 100 0.90 -38.62 -3.85
CA THR A 100 0.11 -39.64 -4.57
C THR A 100 -0.36 -40.81 -3.71
N VAL A 101 -0.01 -40.77 -2.43
CA VAL A 101 -0.40 -41.75 -1.42
C VAL A 101 -0.64 -41.02 -0.10
N LEU A 102 -1.49 -41.60 0.75
CA LEU A 102 -1.73 -41.08 2.09
C LEU A 102 -0.44 -41.16 2.91
N ASP A 103 0.05 -40.01 3.35
CA ASP A 103 1.16 -39.89 4.29
C ASP A 103 0.62 -39.56 5.69
N THR A 104 0.98 -40.39 6.67
CA THR A 104 0.59 -40.22 8.08
C THR A 104 1.82 -40.07 8.98
N THR A 105 2.98 -39.80 8.37
CA THR A 105 4.23 -39.67 9.12
C THR A 105 4.20 -38.44 10.02
N THR A 106 4.82 -38.58 11.19
CA THR A 106 4.97 -37.51 12.16
C THR A 106 6.42 -37.41 12.60
N LYS A 107 6.84 -36.21 12.99
CA LYS A 107 8.18 -35.93 13.51
C LYS A 107 8.07 -35.21 14.83
N GLN A 108 8.95 -35.53 15.79
CA GLN A 108 9.13 -34.73 17.00
C GLN A 108 9.90 -33.45 16.65
N ASP A 109 9.33 -32.28 16.92
CA ASP A 109 9.97 -31.00 16.64
C ASP A 109 9.64 -29.94 17.71
N THR A 110 10.34 -28.80 17.66
CA THR A 110 10.04 -27.61 18.47
C THR A 110 9.90 -26.40 17.56
N ILE A 111 8.66 -25.90 17.44
CA ILE A 111 8.25 -24.86 16.48
C ILE A 111 7.51 -23.73 17.20
N PHE A 112 7.46 -22.56 16.58
CA PHE A 112 6.53 -21.53 17.02
C PHE A 112 5.13 -21.81 16.47
N LEU A 113 4.11 -21.45 17.24
CA LEU A 113 2.71 -21.41 16.83
C LEU A 113 2.17 -20.00 17.04
N GLN A 114 1.60 -19.40 16.00
CA GLN A 114 0.88 -18.13 16.07
C GLN A 114 -0.47 -18.34 16.75
N GLN A 115 -0.83 -17.50 17.72
CA GLN A 115 -2.17 -17.48 18.31
C GLN A 115 -3.13 -16.72 17.40
N MET A 116 -4.12 -17.42 16.85
CA MET A 116 -5.07 -16.87 15.87
C MET A 116 -6.34 -16.34 16.55
N ALA A 117 -6.92 -17.16 17.42
CA ALA A 117 -8.09 -16.86 18.22
C ALA A 117 -7.91 -17.42 19.64
N THR A 118 -8.14 -16.59 20.66
CA THR A 118 -8.03 -16.97 22.07
C THR A 118 -9.30 -16.57 22.78
N GLY A 119 -9.89 -17.48 23.55
CA GLY A 119 -11.07 -17.19 24.35
C GLY A 119 -11.14 -18.04 25.62
N PRO A 120 -12.26 -17.97 26.36
CA PRO A 120 -12.39 -18.60 27.66
C PRO A 120 -12.40 -20.13 27.63
N ASN A 121 -12.68 -20.78 26.49
CA ASN A 121 -12.79 -22.23 26.42
C ASN A 121 -11.58 -22.85 25.71
N ILE A 122 -11.24 -22.32 24.54
CA ILE A 122 -10.19 -22.85 23.67
C ILE A 122 -9.38 -21.75 22.98
N THR A 123 -8.16 -22.09 22.58
CA THR A 123 -7.30 -21.27 21.72
C THR A 123 -6.97 -22.01 20.43
N LEU A 124 -7.10 -21.31 19.29
CA LEU A 124 -6.63 -21.75 17.98
C LEU A 124 -5.22 -21.22 17.74
N PHE A 125 -4.34 -22.10 17.26
CA PHE A 125 -3.01 -21.75 16.83
C PHE A 125 -2.74 -22.17 15.38
N LEU A 126 -1.81 -21.48 14.74
CA LEU A 126 -1.35 -21.71 13.37
C LEU A 126 0.18 -21.94 13.36
N ASN A 127 0.62 -22.93 12.61
CA ASN A 127 2.00 -23.02 12.14
C ASN A 127 1.99 -23.22 10.64
N LYS A 128 2.69 -22.34 9.92
CA LYS A 128 2.85 -22.43 8.48
C LYS A 128 4.33 -22.47 8.15
N ASP A 129 4.83 -23.58 7.64
CA ASP A 129 6.19 -23.66 7.13
C ASP A 129 6.18 -23.66 5.58
N GLY A 130 7.34 -23.89 4.96
CA GLY A 130 7.43 -23.97 3.49
C GLY A 130 6.82 -25.22 2.87
N PHE A 131 6.17 -26.06 3.67
CA PHE A 131 5.76 -27.40 3.29
C PHE A 131 4.28 -27.69 3.63
N LYS A 132 3.78 -27.25 4.79
CA LYS A 132 2.42 -27.51 5.28
C LYS A 132 1.89 -26.35 6.13
N THR A 133 0.59 -26.09 6.02
CA THR A 133 -0.16 -25.29 6.99
C THR A 133 -0.80 -26.21 8.03
N ARG A 134 -0.46 -26.03 9.32
CA ARG A 134 -0.97 -26.80 10.46
C ARG A 134 -1.76 -25.91 11.40
N TYR A 135 -2.89 -26.41 11.87
CA TYR A 135 -3.66 -25.77 12.92
C TYR A 135 -3.60 -26.61 14.18
N PHE A 136 -3.53 -25.95 15.33
CA PHE A 136 -3.55 -26.61 16.64
C PHE A 136 -4.66 -26.00 17.48
N ILE A 137 -5.21 -26.80 18.38
CA ILE A 137 -6.20 -26.36 19.35
C ILE A 137 -5.71 -26.74 20.75
N ALA A 138 -6.00 -25.90 21.74
CA ALA A 138 -5.84 -26.25 23.14
C ALA A 138 -7.02 -25.72 23.94
N GLU A 139 -7.52 -26.56 24.84
CA GLU A 139 -8.36 -26.10 25.94
C GLU A 139 -7.48 -25.39 26.99
N ASN A 140 -8.08 -24.60 27.88
CA ASN A 140 -7.31 -23.90 28.92
C ASN A 140 -6.42 -24.86 29.71
N ASN A 141 -5.11 -24.56 29.76
CA ASN A 141 -4.07 -25.35 30.42
C ASN A 141 -3.90 -26.79 29.91
N ALA A 142 -4.52 -27.16 28.79
CA ALA A 142 -4.32 -28.46 28.15
C ALA A 142 -3.12 -28.42 27.18
N GLU A 143 -2.62 -29.61 26.83
CA GLU A 143 -1.65 -29.74 25.75
C GLU A 143 -2.27 -29.32 24.42
N ARG A 144 -1.43 -28.74 23.56
CA ARG A 144 -1.83 -28.32 22.21
C ARG A 144 -1.88 -29.55 21.31
N VAL A 145 -3.00 -29.74 20.62
CA VAL A 145 -3.23 -30.89 19.73
C VAL A 145 -3.42 -30.39 18.31
N GLU A 146 -2.75 -31.04 17.35
CA GLU A 146 -2.90 -30.73 15.93
C GLU A 146 -4.29 -31.14 15.42
N LEU A 147 -4.91 -30.27 14.63
CA LEU A 147 -6.11 -30.56 13.86
C LEU A 147 -5.71 -31.32 12.59
N ILE A 148 -6.10 -32.60 12.52
CA ILE A 148 -5.61 -33.53 11.50
C ILE A 148 -6.42 -33.40 10.21
N TYR A 149 -5.73 -33.05 9.14
CA TYR A 149 -6.27 -32.97 7.80
C TYR A 149 -5.25 -33.55 6.81
N HIS A 150 -5.73 -34.45 5.96
CA HIS A 150 -4.94 -35.02 4.88
C HIS A 150 -5.62 -34.76 3.54
N GLU A 151 -4.83 -34.41 2.55
CA GLU A 151 -5.24 -34.27 1.16
C GLU A 151 -4.18 -34.93 0.28
N TYR A 152 -4.58 -35.81 -0.63
CA TYR A 152 -3.65 -36.56 -1.47
C TYR A 152 -4.32 -36.98 -2.78
N TYR A 153 -3.53 -37.19 -3.83
CA TYR A 153 -4.01 -37.83 -5.05
C TYR A 153 -4.14 -39.33 -4.83
N ASN A 154 -5.30 -39.90 -5.16
CA ASN A 154 -5.46 -41.34 -5.21
C ASN A 154 -4.84 -41.93 -6.49
N ILE A 155 -4.90 -43.26 -6.62
CA ILE A 155 -4.34 -44.00 -7.76
C ILE A 155 -4.94 -43.55 -9.10
N ALA A 156 -6.16 -43.02 -9.09
CA ALA A 156 -6.85 -42.49 -10.26
C ALA A 156 -6.59 -40.98 -10.48
N SER A 157 -5.59 -40.39 -9.82
CA SER A 157 -5.24 -38.96 -9.87
C SER A 157 -6.36 -38.01 -9.45
N HIS A 158 -7.35 -38.49 -8.69
CA HIS A 158 -8.37 -37.65 -8.07
C HIS A 158 -7.92 -37.26 -6.67
N THR A 159 -8.22 -36.03 -6.27
CA THR A 159 -7.96 -35.56 -4.91
C THR A 159 -8.91 -36.24 -3.91
N THR A 160 -8.35 -36.88 -2.90
CA THR A 160 -9.06 -37.45 -1.76
C THR A 160 -8.72 -36.66 -0.51
N THR A 161 -9.72 -36.37 0.33
CA THR A 161 -9.54 -35.66 1.60
C THR A 161 -9.96 -36.52 2.79
N ILE A 162 -9.22 -36.43 3.90
CA ILE A 162 -9.58 -37.03 5.19
C ILE A 162 -9.71 -35.91 6.22
N ASN A 163 -10.96 -35.66 6.65
CA ASN A 163 -11.34 -34.51 7.47
C ASN A 163 -11.43 -34.82 8.97
N THR A 164 -10.41 -35.48 9.53
CA THR A 164 -10.38 -35.88 10.96
C THR A 164 -10.60 -34.68 11.90
N TYR A 165 -10.11 -33.50 11.51
CA TYR A 165 -10.32 -32.25 12.25
C TYR A 165 -11.79 -31.93 12.51
N LEU A 166 -12.73 -32.32 11.64
CA LEU A 166 -14.16 -32.08 11.86
C LEU A 166 -14.67 -32.84 13.07
N SER A 167 -14.23 -34.10 13.25
CA SER A 167 -14.55 -34.87 14.44
C SER A 167 -13.93 -34.25 15.69
N GLN A 168 -12.67 -33.80 15.61
CA GLN A 168 -12.00 -33.09 16.72
C GLN A 168 -12.74 -31.82 17.12
N LEU A 169 -13.18 -31.01 16.15
CA LEU A 169 -13.95 -29.79 16.40
C LEU A 169 -15.35 -30.10 16.92
N ASN A 170 -16.05 -31.08 16.35
CA ASN A 170 -17.40 -31.46 16.79
C ASN A 170 -17.43 -31.89 18.25
N LEU A 171 -16.37 -32.56 18.75
CA LEU A 171 -16.24 -32.86 20.17
C LEU A 171 -16.23 -31.59 21.04
N LEU A 172 -15.50 -30.56 20.62
CA LEU A 172 -15.42 -29.28 21.32
C LEU A 172 -16.72 -28.47 21.19
N VAL A 173 -17.30 -28.42 19.98
CA VAL A 173 -18.60 -27.79 19.72
C VAL A 173 -19.68 -28.36 20.63
N ASN A 174 -19.77 -29.69 20.72
CA ASN A 174 -20.75 -30.36 21.59
C ASN A 174 -20.44 -30.14 23.08
N LYS A 175 -19.16 -30.20 23.47
CA LYS A 175 -18.72 -29.97 24.86
C LYS A 175 -19.11 -28.58 25.37
N TYR A 176 -19.00 -27.56 24.52
CA TYR A 176 -19.26 -26.16 24.88
C TYR A 176 -20.61 -25.62 24.38
N GLY A 177 -21.45 -26.45 23.76
CA GLY A 177 -22.79 -26.07 23.31
C GLY A 177 -22.82 -24.99 22.21
N ALA A 178 -21.85 -24.98 21.31
CA ALA A 178 -21.75 -23.97 20.26
C ALA A 178 -22.65 -24.27 19.05
N ASP A 179 -23.34 -23.26 18.51
CA ASP A 179 -24.14 -23.39 17.29
C ASP A 179 -23.32 -23.01 16.04
N VAL A 180 -22.71 -24.01 15.40
CA VAL A 180 -21.92 -23.84 14.16
C VAL A 180 -22.74 -23.96 12.87
N SER A 181 -24.06 -24.18 12.96
CA SER A 181 -24.93 -24.39 11.78
C SER A 181 -24.91 -23.21 10.79
N ARG A 182 -24.57 -22.02 11.28
CA ARG A 182 -24.52 -20.77 10.50
C ARG A 182 -23.23 -20.58 9.69
N LEU A 183 -22.21 -21.42 9.89
CA LEU A 183 -20.90 -21.26 9.24
C LEU A 183 -20.86 -21.79 7.79
N GLY A 184 -21.90 -22.49 7.32
CA GLY A 184 -21.95 -23.08 6.00
C GLY A 184 -21.08 -24.35 5.89
N THR A 185 -20.58 -24.64 4.70
CA THR A 185 -19.78 -25.86 4.44
C THR A 185 -18.42 -25.78 5.14
N PRO A 186 -18.04 -26.79 5.95
CA PRO A 186 -16.75 -26.82 6.61
C PRO A 186 -15.56 -26.82 5.66
N LYS A 187 -14.53 -26.06 6.01
CA LYS A 187 -13.27 -25.97 5.28
C LYS A 187 -12.07 -26.00 6.24
N PHE A 188 -10.98 -26.59 5.79
CA PHE A 188 -9.72 -26.59 6.54
C PHE A 188 -8.91 -25.32 6.21
N ASP A 189 -9.48 -24.16 6.53
CA ASP A 189 -8.86 -22.86 6.34
C ASP A 189 -8.96 -21.99 7.59
N GLU A 190 -8.09 -20.97 7.66
CA GLU A 190 -7.97 -20.06 8.79
C GLU A 190 -9.32 -19.42 9.14
N GLN A 191 -10.06 -18.94 8.13
CA GLN A 191 -11.28 -18.19 8.34
C GLN A 191 -12.40 -19.06 8.94
N TYR A 192 -12.58 -20.29 8.44
CA TYR A 192 -13.58 -21.20 8.97
C TYR A 192 -13.23 -21.65 10.39
N LEU A 193 -11.96 -21.97 10.63
CA LEU A 193 -11.47 -22.43 11.94
C LEU A 193 -11.54 -21.33 12.99
N GLU A 194 -11.12 -20.10 12.68
CA GLU A 194 -11.25 -18.94 13.59
C GLU A 194 -12.72 -18.71 13.97
N LYS A 195 -13.64 -18.66 12.99
CA LYS A 195 -15.07 -18.49 13.27
C LYS A 195 -15.66 -19.61 14.12
N THR A 196 -15.21 -20.85 13.90
CA THR A 196 -15.63 -22.00 14.70
C THR A 196 -15.18 -21.84 16.15
N VAL A 197 -13.91 -21.47 16.36
CA VAL A 197 -13.34 -21.24 17.70
C VAL A 197 -14.00 -20.06 18.41
N ASP A 198 -14.32 -18.98 17.69
CA ASP A 198 -15.07 -17.83 18.20
C ASP A 198 -16.46 -18.25 18.74
N LEU A 199 -17.20 -19.07 17.97
CA LEU A 199 -18.48 -19.61 18.41
C LEU A 199 -18.34 -20.51 19.64
N ILE A 200 -17.32 -21.39 19.67
CA ILE A 200 -17.02 -22.24 20.84
C ILE A 200 -16.71 -21.40 22.08
N ASN A 201 -16.03 -20.28 21.89
CA ASN A 201 -15.66 -19.37 22.96
C ASN A 201 -16.80 -18.43 23.41
N GLY A 202 -17.97 -18.48 22.76
CA GLY A 202 -19.08 -17.55 23.03
C GLY A 202 -18.77 -16.10 22.66
N ASN A 203 -17.65 -15.85 21.96
CA ASN A 203 -17.18 -14.54 21.59
C ASN A 203 -17.32 -14.38 20.09
N LEU A 204 -18.18 -13.46 19.63
CA LEU A 204 -17.99 -12.86 18.31
C LEU A 204 -16.84 -11.87 18.43
N HIS A 205 -15.60 -12.35 18.49
CA HIS A 205 -14.45 -11.48 18.42
C HIS A 205 -14.49 -10.80 17.05
N LYS A 206 -15.02 -9.57 17.01
CA LYS A 206 -14.68 -8.63 15.94
C LYS A 206 -13.23 -8.24 16.18
N LYS A 207 -12.29 -9.07 15.70
CA LYS A 207 -10.90 -8.66 15.49
C LYS A 207 -11.01 -7.30 14.82
N LYS A 208 -10.54 -6.26 15.51
CA LYS A 208 -10.65 -4.89 15.00
C LYS A 208 -9.71 -4.84 13.81
N HIS A 209 -10.20 -5.21 12.63
CA HIS A 209 -9.41 -5.15 11.42
C HIS A 209 -9.02 -3.69 11.27
N ASP A 210 -7.72 -3.42 11.38
CA ASP A 210 -7.21 -2.11 11.06
C ASP A 210 -7.69 -1.79 9.64
N SER A 211 -8.56 -0.78 9.55
CA SER A 211 -9.24 -0.44 8.30
C SER A 211 -8.18 -0.21 7.25
N PHE A 212 -8.14 -1.01 6.18
CA PHE A 212 -7.19 -0.89 5.08
C PHE A 212 -7.20 0.48 4.38
N VAL A 213 -8.19 1.33 4.69
CA VAL A 213 -8.45 2.59 4.01
C VAL A 213 -8.10 3.80 4.89
N ARG A 214 -7.37 4.76 4.31
CA ARG A 214 -7.04 6.05 4.92
C ARG A 214 -7.54 7.20 4.06
N LEU A 215 -8.46 8.01 4.58
CA LEU A 215 -8.99 9.19 3.89
C LEU A 215 -8.06 10.39 4.03
N MET A 216 -8.01 11.21 2.99
CA MET A 216 -7.17 12.42 2.94
C MET A 216 -7.85 13.60 2.23
N ALA A 217 -7.38 14.80 2.57
CA ALA A 217 -7.61 16.02 1.82
C ALA A 217 -6.33 16.84 1.79
N GLY A 218 -6.12 17.65 0.75
CA GLY A 218 -4.93 18.46 0.67
C GLY A 218 -5.01 19.66 -0.25
N ILE A 219 -3.91 20.40 -0.23
CA ILE A 219 -3.70 21.60 -1.03
C ILE A 219 -2.25 21.62 -1.51
N ALA A 220 -2.04 22.01 -2.76
CA ALA A 220 -0.70 22.21 -3.33
C ALA A 220 -0.64 23.51 -4.12
N LEU A 221 0.55 24.10 -4.24
CA LEU A 221 0.82 25.17 -5.19
C LEU A 221 1.45 24.55 -6.43
N ASN A 222 0.77 24.64 -7.58
CA ASN A 222 1.30 24.19 -8.86
C ASN A 222 1.93 25.36 -9.61
N GLN A 223 3.16 25.18 -10.08
CA GLN A 223 3.78 25.93 -11.16
C GLN A 223 3.58 25.15 -12.46
N THR A 224 2.71 25.62 -13.32
CA THR A 224 2.47 25.03 -14.65
C THR A 224 3.13 25.84 -15.73
N SER A 225 4.00 25.19 -16.50
CA SER A 225 4.68 25.74 -17.66
C SER A 225 4.01 25.21 -18.93
N THR A 226 3.37 26.09 -19.68
CA THR A 226 2.68 25.77 -20.94
C THR A 226 3.47 26.31 -22.13
N ALA A 227 3.65 25.51 -23.18
CA ALA A 227 4.36 25.92 -24.38
C ALA A 227 3.69 25.38 -25.65
N PHE A 228 3.84 26.14 -26.73
CA PHE A 228 3.59 25.66 -28.09
C PHE A 228 4.86 25.00 -28.64
N SER A 229 4.70 23.84 -29.25
CA SER A 229 5.77 23.09 -29.91
C SER A 229 5.29 22.65 -31.30
N GLY A 230 6.18 22.49 -32.27
CA GLY A 230 5.82 22.09 -33.64
C GLY A 230 6.59 22.85 -34.70
N THR A 231 6.01 22.97 -35.90
CA THR A 231 6.64 23.64 -37.06
C THR A 231 5.81 24.77 -37.68
N SER A 232 4.48 24.73 -37.63
CA SER A 232 3.62 25.64 -38.42
C SER A 232 2.80 26.66 -37.61
N ASN A 233 2.90 26.64 -36.28
CA ASN A 233 2.10 27.53 -35.43
C ASN A 233 2.83 28.84 -35.06
N PRO A 234 2.18 30.00 -35.21
CA PRO A 234 2.77 31.31 -34.91
C PRO A 234 3.26 31.51 -33.47
N TRP A 235 2.80 30.69 -32.52
CA TRP A 235 3.12 30.81 -31.09
C TRP A 235 4.30 29.93 -30.65
N ILE A 236 4.89 29.11 -31.53
CA ILE A 236 6.02 28.22 -31.17
C ILE A 236 7.21 29.00 -30.60
N ASN A 237 7.49 30.19 -31.15
CA ASN A 237 8.59 31.05 -30.71
C ASN A 237 8.22 32.03 -29.59
N SER A 238 6.99 31.93 -29.03
CA SER A 238 6.53 32.83 -27.95
C SER A 238 7.07 32.44 -26.56
N GLY A 239 7.84 31.35 -26.48
CA GLY A 239 8.41 30.84 -25.24
C GLY A 239 7.39 30.07 -24.39
N THR A 240 7.65 30.00 -23.09
CA THR A 240 6.82 29.25 -22.13
C THR A 240 6.05 30.21 -21.23
N SER A 241 4.73 30.04 -21.16
CA SER A 241 3.90 30.74 -20.18
C SER A 241 3.87 29.96 -18.87
N THR A 242 4.19 30.62 -17.75
CA THR A 242 4.16 30.00 -16.42
C THR A 242 2.97 30.53 -15.61
N THR A 243 2.14 29.64 -15.09
CA THR A 243 1.03 29.97 -14.17
C THR A 243 1.27 29.34 -12.81
N TYR A 244 0.99 30.11 -11.75
CA TYR A 244 0.94 29.59 -10.38
C TYR A 244 -0.52 29.49 -9.94
N PHE A 245 -0.97 28.31 -9.54
CA PHE A 245 -2.36 28.11 -9.12
C PHE A 245 -2.48 27.01 -8.06
N PRO A 246 -3.37 27.16 -7.06
CA PRO A 246 -3.60 26.11 -6.08
C PRO A 246 -4.30 24.89 -6.69
N LYS A 247 -3.84 23.70 -6.31
CA LYS A 247 -4.52 22.41 -6.51
C LYS A 247 -5.18 22.01 -5.20
N ILE A 248 -6.46 21.68 -5.23
CA ILE A 248 -7.19 21.15 -4.07
C ILE A 248 -7.46 19.67 -4.34
N THR A 249 -7.27 18.83 -3.32
CA THR A 249 -7.35 17.37 -3.46
C THR A 249 -8.18 16.75 -2.35
N ILE A 250 -8.91 15.69 -2.68
CA ILE A 250 -9.51 14.75 -1.73
C ILE A 250 -9.25 13.33 -2.22
N GLY A 251 -9.09 12.38 -1.31
CA GLY A 251 -8.78 11.02 -1.74
C GLY A 251 -8.80 9.98 -0.65
N ALA A 252 -8.43 8.77 -1.05
CA ALA A 252 -8.26 7.64 -0.17
C ALA A 252 -7.03 6.83 -0.55
N GLU A 253 -6.42 6.21 0.45
CA GLU A 253 -5.34 5.25 0.27
C GLU A 253 -5.77 3.89 0.80
N VAL A 254 -5.48 2.84 0.04
CA VAL A 254 -5.69 1.46 0.40
C VAL A 254 -4.32 0.81 0.56
N PHE A 255 -4.03 0.28 1.74
CA PHE A 255 -2.78 -0.42 2.01
C PHE A 255 -2.90 -1.89 1.64
N ASP A 256 -1.82 -2.48 1.13
CA ASP A 256 -1.70 -3.94 1.00
C ASP A 256 -1.71 -4.61 2.37
N ASN A 257 -0.94 -4.05 3.31
CA ASN A 257 -0.88 -4.47 4.70
C ASN A 257 -1.01 -3.25 5.62
N PRO A 258 -2.03 -3.19 6.50
CA PRO A 258 -2.26 -2.05 7.35
C PRO A 258 -1.21 -1.90 8.47
N ASN A 259 -0.45 -2.94 8.78
CA ASN A 259 0.52 -2.98 9.88
C ASN A 259 1.88 -2.42 9.46
N VAL A 260 2.41 -2.84 8.31
CA VAL A 260 3.64 -2.23 7.78
C VAL A 260 3.32 -1.01 6.95
N GLN A 261 2.33 -1.04 6.06
CA GLN A 261 2.03 0.06 5.13
C GLN A 261 3.20 0.33 4.18
N LYS A 262 3.82 -0.71 3.62
CA LYS A 262 4.96 -0.55 2.70
C LYS A 262 4.48 -0.06 1.34
N PHE A 263 3.40 -0.64 0.86
CA PHE A 263 2.74 -0.25 -0.38
C PHE A 263 1.36 0.33 -0.09
N ALA A 264 0.94 1.26 -0.93
CA ALA A 264 -0.44 1.75 -0.92
C ALA A 264 -0.89 2.07 -2.33
N LEU A 265 -2.16 1.80 -2.61
CA LEU A 265 -2.86 2.35 -3.76
C LEU A 265 -3.58 3.62 -3.31
N ARG A 266 -3.28 4.75 -3.93
CA ARG A 266 -3.94 6.03 -3.65
C ARG A 266 -4.86 6.38 -4.81
N LEU A 267 -6.06 6.84 -4.49
CA LEU A 267 -7.00 7.41 -5.44
C LEU A 267 -7.32 8.83 -5.01
N GLU A 268 -7.01 9.80 -5.86
CA GLU A 268 -7.20 11.22 -5.58
C GLU A 268 -8.09 11.88 -6.63
N LEU A 269 -9.08 12.64 -6.18
CA LEU A 269 -9.83 13.60 -6.98
C LEU A 269 -9.25 14.99 -6.74
N PHE A 270 -9.03 15.75 -7.82
CA PHE A 270 -8.44 17.08 -7.71
C PHE A 270 -9.12 18.13 -8.58
N PHE A 271 -8.93 19.40 -8.19
CA PHE A 271 -9.25 20.57 -8.99
C PHE A 271 -8.03 21.49 -9.10
N THR A 272 -7.78 22.05 -10.29
CA THR A 272 -6.75 23.08 -10.55
C THR A 272 -7.15 23.93 -11.77
N ALA A 273 -6.52 25.08 -11.95
CA ALA A 273 -6.68 25.89 -13.16
C ALA A 273 -5.33 26.42 -13.65
N VAL A 274 -5.26 26.77 -14.94
CA VAL A 274 -4.12 27.46 -15.55
C VAL A 274 -4.60 28.58 -16.46
N LYS A 275 -3.83 29.66 -16.57
CA LYS A 275 -4.18 30.87 -17.34
C LYS A 275 -3.01 31.32 -18.20
N PRO A 276 -2.57 30.49 -19.16
CA PRO A 276 -1.42 30.82 -19.98
C PRO A 276 -1.65 32.04 -20.87
N ARG A 277 -0.59 32.83 -21.05
CA ARG A 277 -0.54 34.01 -21.91
C ARG A 277 0.75 34.01 -22.71
N PHE A 278 0.61 34.08 -24.03
CA PHE A 278 1.70 34.06 -24.99
C PHE A 278 1.72 35.36 -25.76
N ASN A 279 2.86 36.01 -25.85
CA ASN A 279 3.02 37.27 -26.58
C ASN A 279 3.97 37.05 -27.76
N ARG A 280 3.64 37.64 -28.91
CA ARG A 280 4.55 37.69 -30.06
C ARG A 280 4.53 39.09 -30.68
N PRO A 281 5.68 39.60 -31.15
CA PRO A 281 5.71 40.83 -31.93
C PRO A 281 5.02 40.59 -33.28
N ILE A 282 4.30 41.60 -33.76
CA ILE A 282 3.71 41.62 -35.11
C ILE A 282 4.07 42.95 -35.80
N ASN A 283 4.19 42.91 -37.12
CA ASN A 283 4.32 44.10 -37.95
C ASN A 283 3.17 44.09 -38.97
N TYR A 284 2.32 45.11 -38.92
CA TYR A 284 1.16 45.24 -39.82
C TYR A 284 1.10 46.68 -40.32
N ALA A 285 1.07 46.85 -41.65
CA ALA A 285 1.05 48.17 -42.29
C ALA A 285 2.15 49.12 -41.76
N SER A 286 3.37 48.61 -41.61
CA SER A 286 4.54 49.34 -41.09
C SER A 286 4.45 49.81 -39.64
N LYS A 287 3.42 49.37 -38.89
CA LYS A 287 3.32 49.59 -37.45
C LYS A 287 3.73 48.33 -36.68
N ASN A 288 4.55 48.51 -35.65
CA ASN A 288 4.91 47.44 -34.72
C ASN A 288 3.81 47.32 -33.65
N GLY A 289 3.48 46.08 -33.27
CA GLY A 289 2.53 45.81 -32.21
C GLY A 289 2.81 44.48 -31.52
N ILE A 290 1.98 44.15 -30.53
CA ILE A 290 2.07 42.89 -29.80
C ILE A 290 0.76 42.14 -29.98
N GLN A 291 0.87 40.89 -30.42
CA GLN A 291 -0.25 39.98 -30.40
C GLN A 291 -0.15 39.08 -29.18
N THR A 292 -1.21 39.04 -28.38
CA THR A 292 -1.34 38.16 -27.22
C THR A 292 -2.33 37.04 -27.54
N TYR A 293 -1.93 35.80 -27.32
CA TYR A 293 -2.84 34.67 -27.22
C TYR A 293 -2.99 34.23 -25.76
N SER A 294 -4.23 34.03 -25.33
CA SER A 294 -4.52 33.57 -23.97
C SER A 294 -5.65 32.56 -23.97
N PHE A 295 -5.67 31.71 -22.94
CA PHE A 295 -6.83 30.90 -22.58
C PHE A 295 -6.78 30.58 -21.09
N ASN A 296 -7.94 30.28 -20.51
CA ASN A 296 -8.06 29.68 -19.19
C ASN A 296 -8.42 28.21 -19.37
N GLN A 297 -7.80 27.33 -18.60
CA GLN A 297 -8.14 25.92 -18.53
C GLN A 297 -8.46 25.56 -17.07
N TYR A 298 -9.64 24.99 -16.84
CA TYR A 298 -10.09 24.48 -15.55
C TYR A 298 -10.11 22.96 -15.61
N ASN A 299 -9.43 22.31 -14.67
CA ASN A 299 -9.24 20.87 -14.64
C ASN A 299 -9.88 20.29 -13.39
N VAL A 300 -10.79 19.35 -13.58
CA VAL A 300 -11.17 18.35 -12.58
C VAL A 300 -10.55 17.03 -13.02
N GLY A 301 -9.92 16.29 -12.12
CA GLY A 301 -9.31 15.03 -12.52
C GLY A 301 -9.24 13.99 -11.41
N LEU A 302 -8.99 12.75 -11.85
CA LEU A 302 -8.84 11.57 -11.01
C LEU A 302 -7.44 11.00 -11.19
N THR A 303 -6.82 10.58 -10.10
CA THR A 303 -5.41 10.18 -10.05
C THR A 303 -5.26 8.90 -9.23
N PRO A 304 -5.34 7.70 -9.86
CA PRO A 304 -4.77 6.49 -9.29
C PRO A 304 -3.23 6.58 -9.23
N GLN A 305 -2.65 6.26 -8.07
CA GLN A 305 -1.20 6.24 -7.82
C GLN A 305 -0.81 5.00 -7.04
N LEU A 306 0.39 4.48 -7.33
CA LEU A 306 1.04 3.44 -6.54
C LEU A 306 2.13 4.09 -5.68
N ILE A 307 2.01 3.95 -4.36
CA ILE A 307 2.93 4.49 -3.37
C ILE A 307 3.86 3.39 -2.85
N TYR A 308 5.14 3.72 -2.76
CA TYR A 308 6.14 2.92 -2.08
C TYR A 308 6.81 3.73 -0.96
N ASN A 309 6.60 3.31 0.29
CA ASN A 309 7.28 3.90 1.45
C ASN A 309 8.72 3.38 1.52
N ILE A 310 9.67 4.15 0.98
CA ILE A 310 11.11 3.88 1.03
C ILE A 310 11.59 3.80 2.48
N TYR A 311 11.11 4.69 3.35
CA TYR A 311 11.35 4.62 4.79
C TYR A 311 10.01 4.65 5.52
N ASN A 312 9.84 3.77 6.51
CA ASN A 312 8.52 3.49 7.07
C ASN A 312 8.54 3.39 8.61
N GLY A 313 8.89 4.48 9.27
CA GLY A 313 8.84 4.61 10.72
C GLY A 313 7.44 4.91 11.26
N GLN A 314 7.26 4.81 12.58
CA GLN A 314 5.99 5.12 13.23
C GLN A 314 5.65 6.62 13.18
N GLN A 315 6.64 7.49 13.35
CA GLN A 315 6.47 8.96 13.39
C GLN A 315 6.84 9.64 12.08
N PHE A 316 7.66 8.99 11.25
CA PHE A 316 8.20 9.56 10.03
C PHE A 316 8.24 8.52 8.92
N LYS A 317 7.78 8.89 7.72
CA LYS A 317 7.89 8.08 6.51
C LYS A 317 8.40 8.92 5.36
N PHE A 318 9.19 8.31 4.49
CA PHE A 318 9.56 8.88 3.19
C PHE A 318 9.07 7.93 2.10
N TYR A 319 8.40 8.47 1.09
CA TYR A 319 7.83 7.69 0.01
C TYR A 319 8.10 8.30 -1.35
N VAL A 320 7.96 7.44 -2.36
CA VAL A 320 7.83 7.82 -3.77
C VAL A 320 6.56 7.21 -4.31
N ASP A 321 5.93 7.87 -5.26
CA ASP A 321 4.77 7.36 -5.98
C ASP A 321 4.78 7.76 -7.45
N ALA A 322 4.06 6.96 -8.23
CA ALA A 322 3.80 7.19 -9.63
C ALA A 322 2.33 6.93 -9.92
N GLY A 323 1.73 7.71 -10.81
CA GLY A 323 0.32 7.57 -11.13
C GLY A 323 -0.05 7.93 -12.57
N ALA A 324 -1.34 7.92 -12.82
CA ALA A 324 -1.94 8.38 -14.07
C ALA A 324 -3.07 9.35 -13.75
N ASN A 325 -3.02 10.56 -14.31
CA ASN A 325 -4.06 11.57 -14.16
C ASN A 325 -5.01 11.52 -15.35
N PHE A 326 -6.29 11.31 -15.05
CA PHE A 326 -7.39 11.48 -15.98
C PHE A 326 -7.97 12.88 -15.79
N ASN A 327 -7.73 13.79 -16.74
CA ASN A 327 -8.12 15.19 -16.64
C ASN A 327 -9.37 15.44 -17.49
N LEU A 328 -10.36 16.09 -16.91
CA LEU A 328 -11.50 16.70 -17.59
C LEU A 328 -11.33 18.22 -17.57
N SER A 329 -11.24 18.82 -18.74
CA SER A 329 -10.89 20.22 -18.95
C SER A 329 -12.02 21.01 -19.57
N SER A 330 -12.27 22.19 -19.02
CA SER A 330 -13.08 23.24 -19.64
C SER A 330 -12.21 24.44 -19.95
N TYR A 331 -12.46 25.09 -21.10
CA TYR A 331 -11.66 26.20 -21.59
C TYR A 331 -12.53 27.45 -21.71
N SER A 332 -11.95 28.60 -21.39
CA SER A 332 -12.59 29.91 -21.59
C SER A 332 -11.54 30.95 -21.94
N ASN A 333 -11.98 32.14 -22.37
CA ASN A 333 -11.06 33.22 -22.77
C ASN A 333 -10.02 32.78 -23.83
N ASN A 334 -10.36 31.79 -24.67
CA ASN A 334 -9.57 31.35 -25.81
C ASN A 334 -9.67 32.41 -26.90
N LYS A 335 -8.71 33.35 -26.89
CA LYS A 335 -8.79 34.53 -27.75
C LYS A 335 -7.41 35.06 -28.10
N ILE A 336 -7.38 35.78 -29.20
CA ILE A 336 -6.25 36.60 -29.60
C ILE A 336 -6.62 38.07 -29.46
N THR A 337 -5.75 38.83 -28.82
CA THR A 337 -5.83 40.30 -28.76
C THR A 337 -4.60 40.91 -29.41
N SER A 338 -4.81 41.80 -30.37
CA SER A 338 -3.74 42.57 -31.00
C SER A 338 -3.74 43.98 -30.43
N ASP A 339 -2.62 44.40 -29.85
CA ASP A 339 -2.36 45.77 -29.45
C ASP A 339 -1.51 46.44 -30.55
N ILE A 340 -2.19 47.24 -31.37
CA ILE A 340 -1.63 48.04 -32.46
C ILE A 340 -2.15 49.47 -32.30
N ASP A 341 -1.39 50.49 -32.74
CA ASP A 341 -1.78 51.92 -32.70
C ASP A 341 -3.01 52.28 -33.57
N LEU A 342 -3.86 51.31 -33.90
CA LEU A 342 -5.12 51.41 -34.63
C LEU A 342 -6.32 50.87 -33.81
N GLY A 343 -6.09 50.39 -32.57
CA GLY A 343 -7.11 49.85 -31.67
C GLY A 343 -6.99 48.35 -31.42
N ASN A 344 -7.71 47.84 -30.41
CA ASN A 344 -7.71 46.43 -30.03
C ASN A 344 -8.61 45.61 -30.97
N THR A 345 -8.03 44.69 -31.74
CA THR A 345 -8.79 43.71 -32.53
C THR A 345 -8.92 42.40 -31.77
N TYR A 346 -10.15 41.87 -31.72
CA TYR A 346 -10.49 40.60 -31.07
C TYR A 346 -10.79 39.53 -32.12
N GLN A 347 -10.14 38.38 -31.99
CA GLN A 347 -10.50 37.17 -32.72
C GLN A 347 -10.92 36.08 -31.73
N GLY A 348 -12.08 35.48 -31.97
CA GLY A 348 -12.68 34.43 -31.15
C GLY A 348 -11.90 33.10 -31.19
N GLU A 349 -12.52 32.04 -30.67
CA GLU A 349 -11.91 30.72 -30.44
C GLU A 349 -11.09 30.21 -31.63
N LEU A 350 -9.76 30.26 -31.52
CA LEU A 350 -8.86 29.88 -32.62
C LEU A 350 -8.42 28.42 -32.53
N TYR A 351 -8.21 27.92 -31.31
CA TYR A 351 -7.68 26.57 -31.09
C TYR A 351 -8.68 25.66 -30.36
N ASN A 352 -8.80 24.43 -30.83
CA ASN A 352 -9.55 23.36 -30.21
C ASN A 352 -8.64 22.58 -29.28
N PHE A 353 -9.02 22.52 -28.01
CA PHE A 353 -8.32 21.76 -26.98
C PHE A 353 -9.10 20.51 -26.61
N LYS A 354 -8.39 19.46 -26.22
CA LYS A 354 -9.00 18.23 -25.69
C LYS A 354 -9.75 18.53 -24.40
N SER A 355 -11.03 18.16 -24.35
CA SER A 355 -11.82 18.16 -23.12
C SER A 355 -11.38 17.05 -22.15
N SER A 356 -10.72 16.00 -22.63
CA SER A 356 -10.17 14.92 -21.81
C SER A 356 -8.76 14.55 -22.23
N TRP A 357 -7.84 14.43 -21.28
CA TRP A 357 -6.45 14.05 -21.56
C TRP A 357 -5.79 13.36 -20.38
N LEU A 358 -4.78 12.55 -20.68
CA LEU A 358 -4.00 11.79 -19.70
C LEU A 358 -2.66 12.47 -19.43
N ASN A 359 -2.15 12.37 -18.22
CA ASN A 359 -0.74 12.65 -17.93
C ASN A 359 -0.21 11.74 -16.81
N PHE A 360 1.10 11.67 -16.62
CA PHE A 360 1.74 10.74 -15.70
C PHE A 360 2.54 11.50 -14.64
N PRO A 361 1.98 11.75 -13.44
CA PRO A 361 2.71 12.37 -12.34
C PRO A 361 3.67 11.38 -11.68
N LEU A 362 4.78 11.94 -11.20
CA LEU A 362 5.69 11.35 -10.22
C LEU A 362 5.66 12.23 -8.99
N GLN A 363 5.62 11.63 -7.81
CA GLN A 363 5.60 12.36 -6.56
C GLN A 363 6.54 11.70 -5.54
N ALA A 364 7.09 12.54 -4.66
CA ALA A 364 7.85 12.10 -3.50
C ALA A 364 7.43 12.95 -2.31
N GLY A 365 7.41 12.36 -1.13
CA GLY A 365 6.93 13.06 0.05
C GLY A 365 7.34 12.45 1.37
N PHE A 366 7.02 13.18 2.42
CA PHE A 366 7.31 12.85 3.81
C PHE A 366 6.03 12.86 4.61
N THR A 367 5.72 11.75 5.30
CA THR A 367 4.58 11.69 6.23
C THR A 367 5.06 11.79 7.67
N PHE A 368 4.51 12.75 8.41
CA PHE A 368 4.75 13.01 9.83
C PHE A 368 3.55 12.59 10.67
N ASN A 369 3.82 11.83 11.74
CA ASN A 369 2.84 11.34 12.70
C ASN A 369 1.59 10.72 12.04
N LYS A 370 1.79 10.09 10.88
CA LYS A 370 0.77 9.46 10.02
C LYS A 370 -0.40 10.38 9.61
N ARG A 371 -0.27 11.70 9.82
CA ARG A 371 -1.34 12.69 9.68
C ARG A 371 -1.05 13.77 8.67
N LEU A 372 0.19 14.24 8.63
CA LEU A 372 0.60 15.33 7.77
C LEU A 372 1.57 14.78 6.74
N ASP A 373 1.27 14.94 5.46
CA ASP A 373 2.14 14.55 4.37
C ASP A 373 2.54 15.79 3.59
N ILE A 374 3.85 16.03 3.45
CA ILE A 374 4.41 17.11 2.65
C ILE A 374 5.02 16.49 1.41
N PHE A 375 4.61 16.94 0.23
CA PHE A 375 4.98 16.30 -1.02
C PHE A 375 5.41 17.27 -2.10
N PHE A 376 6.25 16.77 -2.99
CA PHE A 376 6.64 17.40 -4.23
C PHE A 376 6.12 16.55 -5.40
N ASN A 377 5.44 17.18 -6.35
CA ASN A 377 4.92 16.52 -7.55
C ASN A 377 5.56 17.09 -8.82
N TYR A 378 5.79 16.19 -9.78
CA TYR A 378 6.27 16.51 -11.11
C TYR A 378 5.43 15.78 -12.16
N THR A 379 4.93 16.50 -13.14
CA THR A 379 4.21 15.91 -14.29
C THR A 379 4.98 16.18 -15.56
N LEU A 380 5.21 15.13 -16.34
CA LEU A 380 5.88 15.22 -17.63
C LEU A 380 5.11 16.14 -18.60
N PRO A 381 5.81 16.86 -19.50
CA PRO A 381 5.16 17.65 -20.53
C PRO A 381 4.15 16.80 -21.30
N THR A 382 2.88 17.19 -21.27
CA THR A 382 1.81 16.43 -21.92
C THR A 382 0.95 17.32 -22.79
N ALA A 383 0.73 16.89 -24.03
CA ALA A 383 -0.06 17.61 -25.01
C ALA A 383 -1.57 17.41 -24.80
N TYR A 384 -2.35 18.48 -25.00
CA TYR A 384 -3.82 18.46 -24.92
C TYR A 384 -4.48 19.11 -26.13
N THR A 385 -3.86 18.93 -27.29
CA THR A 385 -4.32 19.34 -28.62
C THR A 385 -4.07 18.20 -29.63
N ASP A 386 -4.79 18.20 -30.76
CA ASP A 386 -4.72 17.16 -31.82
C ASP A 386 -4.26 17.69 -33.19
N TYR A 387 -3.57 18.82 -33.24
CA TYR A 387 -3.06 19.34 -34.51
C TYR A 387 -1.87 18.51 -35.01
N GLY A 388 -1.80 18.25 -36.32
CA GLY A 388 -0.73 17.45 -36.92
C GLY A 388 0.65 18.11 -36.85
N ASP A 389 0.69 19.45 -36.99
CA ASP A 389 1.95 20.20 -37.15
C ASP A 389 2.41 20.94 -35.89
N PHE A 390 1.57 20.99 -34.86
CA PHE A 390 1.91 21.60 -33.58
C PHE A 390 1.11 21.01 -32.43
N TYR A 391 1.60 21.20 -31.21
CA TYR A 391 0.86 20.86 -30.01
C TYR A 391 1.08 21.89 -28.90
N VAL A 392 0.07 22.02 -28.03
CA VAL A 392 0.18 22.76 -26.78
C VAL A 392 0.34 21.75 -25.67
N SER A 393 1.43 21.87 -24.91
CA SER A 393 1.72 20.97 -23.80
C SER A 393 1.97 21.74 -22.51
N SER A 394 1.67 21.08 -21.39
CA SER A 394 1.93 21.62 -20.05
C SER A 394 2.80 20.66 -19.25
N LYS A 395 3.78 21.23 -18.54
CA LYS A 395 4.62 20.58 -17.53
C LYS A 395 4.25 21.17 -16.18
N ILE A 396 4.13 20.32 -15.15
CA ILE A 396 3.72 20.77 -13.81
C ILE A 396 4.80 20.43 -12.80
N LEU A 397 5.16 21.41 -11.99
CA LEU A 397 5.91 21.24 -10.74
C LEU A 397 4.99 21.69 -9.62
N GLY A 398 4.95 20.99 -8.50
CA GLY A 398 4.19 21.49 -7.36
C GLY A 398 4.74 21.03 -6.03
N LEU A 399 4.28 21.73 -5.00
CA LEU A 399 4.60 21.50 -3.61
C LEU A 399 3.29 21.56 -2.83
N GLY A 400 3.00 20.55 -2.03
CA GLY A 400 1.72 20.47 -1.34
C GLY A 400 1.76 19.74 -0.01
N VAL A 401 0.60 19.74 0.61
CA VAL A 401 0.34 19.10 1.89
C VAL A 401 -0.95 18.30 1.82
N HIS A 402 -0.91 17.05 2.26
CA HIS A 402 -2.09 16.24 2.57
C HIS A 402 -2.28 16.12 4.09
N TYR A 403 -3.53 16.13 4.52
CA TYR A 403 -3.95 15.80 5.86
C TYR A 403 -4.77 14.50 5.83
N PHE A 404 -4.38 13.54 6.67
CA PHE A 404 -5.08 12.27 6.83
C PHE A 404 -6.03 12.32 8.03
N PHE A 405 -7.29 11.99 7.81
CA PHE A 405 -8.34 12.11 8.83
C PHE A 405 -8.27 11.02 9.90
N ASN A 406 -7.90 9.80 9.52
CA ASN A 406 -7.89 8.65 10.43
C ASN A 406 -6.51 8.54 11.10
N LYS A 407 -6.48 8.60 12.44
CA LYS A 407 -5.30 8.17 13.22
C LYS A 407 -5.17 6.65 13.09
N ARG A 408 -3.99 6.18 12.71
CA ARG A 408 -3.51 4.87 13.16
C ARG A 408 -2.40 5.07 14.17
#